data_AF-A0AAD7U824-F1
#
_entry.id   AF-A0AAD7U824-F1
#
_cell.length_a   1.000
_cell.length_b   1.000
_cell.length_c   1.000
_cell.angle_alpha   90.00
_cell.angle_beta   90.00
_cell.angle_gamma   90.00
#
_symmetry.space_group_name_H-M   'P 1'
#
loop_
_entity.id
_entity.type
_entity.pdbx_description
1 polymer ?
#
loop_
_entity_poly.entity_id
_entity_poly.type
_entity_poly.pdbx_seq_one_letter_code
_entity_poly.pdbx_strand_id
1 'polypeptide(L)'
;MWLSRVQSLAPAPPETPGNDDDFEEDGSSNDDAYSRLDKHDSPAAVEATPARASLEVYYEEGKQAPQGKLMFPDGSRYDGGFENGKMHGAGTLFFASSDVYEGEWREGKFHGFGKLTYANGDSYDGEWSEGRKNGHGVFAGTNDARYEGDWVDDAISGQGTIRYPDGRTYTGGFENFDKSGHGRCQYANGAIYEGEWLRNKRHGKGLVVYASGAQYDGMWDEGKYEGTGTYVYTCGDLYEGGFHDSRKHGIGKYTWNANGRGRAGTPAKSEPASVPPPSEATSPTAAAATLEPAPLEASSRGNSEGVATPTQHRAPATPTTASRSASPPPSTPASVASSAKAPSTIDSERMRLFKKAELIRNNRAAQLDAQAAKSKDAAHRELFHRAAEVVGEGTTKDMTSFEDKVVDEHNFARTKPAKYAAERVRPLLAKARGRSLVIGGKEMPTKEGLFAVNDLLATLANSPPCAALELNYAISRAATEHARDLSERGVLDAVGFDGANLATRMKRHGKCSACAEAFGTMLESPADIVLAMLIDDGKYDRRNRKTILNPNFTTVGCSPLTPHPKYDTCIVVDYAAGFEQLKV
;
A
#
# COMPACT_ATOMS: atom_id res chain seq x y z
N MET A 1 9.74 -8.04 9.15
CA MET A 1 9.47 -7.66 10.56
C MET A 1 8.76 -6.30 10.68
N TRP A 2 9.28 -5.21 10.08
CA TRP A 2 8.68 -3.86 10.19
C TRP A 2 7.16 -3.80 9.92
N LEU A 3 6.66 -4.41 8.85
CA LEU A 3 5.22 -4.38 8.52
C LEU A 3 4.30 -5.07 9.52
N SER A 4 4.76 -6.14 10.17
CA SER A 4 4.04 -6.78 11.28
C SER A 4 3.96 -5.90 12.53
N ARG A 5 4.83 -4.88 12.63
CA ARG A 5 4.90 -3.88 13.71
C ARG A 5 4.08 -2.63 13.37
N VAL A 6 3.90 -2.34 12.08
CA VAL A 6 3.09 -1.20 11.59
C VAL A 6 1.59 -1.48 11.68
N GLN A 7 1.15 -2.73 11.53
CA GLN A 7 -0.27 -3.10 11.70
C GLN A 7 -0.76 -2.92 13.15
N SER A 8 0.09 -3.14 14.16
CA SER A 8 -0.27 -3.02 15.58
C SER A 8 -0.23 -1.57 16.12
N LEU A 9 0.35 -0.62 15.39
CA LEU A 9 0.55 0.78 15.83
C LEU A 9 -0.36 1.78 15.09
N ALA A 10 -1.22 1.30 14.19
CA ALA A 10 -2.13 2.15 13.45
C ALA A 10 -3.43 2.36 14.26
N PRO A 11 -3.73 3.59 14.72
CA PRO A 11 -4.86 3.84 15.61
C PRO A 11 -6.17 3.34 14.99
N ALA A 12 -7.05 2.86 15.87
CA ALA A 12 -8.41 2.50 15.51
C ALA A 12 -9.10 3.64 14.74
N PRO A 13 -10.02 3.35 13.81
CA PRO A 13 -10.88 4.39 13.27
C PRO A 13 -11.59 5.10 14.43
N PRO A 14 -11.75 6.43 14.37
CA PRO A 14 -12.47 7.12 15.41
C PRO A 14 -13.92 6.65 15.41
N GLU A 15 -14.36 6.15 16.56
CA GLU A 15 -15.77 5.88 16.80
C GLU A 15 -16.49 7.19 17.08
N THR A 16 -17.70 7.33 16.53
CA THR A 16 -18.59 8.42 16.93
C THR A 16 -18.94 8.18 18.40
N PRO A 17 -18.67 9.11 19.33
CA PRO A 17 -19.16 8.98 20.69
C PRO A 17 -20.67 8.75 20.63
N GLY A 18 -21.13 7.70 21.30
CA GLY A 18 -22.54 7.31 21.32
C GLY A 18 -23.41 8.48 21.77
N ASN A 19 -24.54 8.68 21.09
CA ASN A 19 -25.59 9.49 21.66
C ASN A 19 -26.30 8.67 22.75
N ASP A 20 -26.64 9.38 23.82
CA ASP A 20 -27.50 8.99 24.93
C ASP A 20 -26.86 8.14 26.04
N ASP A 21 -27.50 8.23 27.21
CA ASP A 21 -27.08 7.65 28.48
C ASP A 21 -26.98 6.11 28.40
N ASP A 22 -25.78 5.56 28.33
CA ASP A 22 -25.42 4.31 29.04
C ASP A 22 -23.89 4.12 29.12
N PHE A 23 -23.45 3.57 30.25
CA PHE A 23 -22.06 3.20 30.55
C PHE A 23 -21.76 1.79 30.00
N GLU A 24 -20.59 1.59 29.41
CA GLU A 24 -19.70 0.48 29.79
C GLU A 24 -18.23 0.97 29.78
N GLU A 25 -17.39 0.35 30.62
CA GLU A 25 -16.01 0.76 30.88
C GLU A 25 -15.03 0.21 29.83
N ASP A 26 -14.10 1.05 29.36
CA ASP A 26 -12.98 0.65 28.50
C ASP A 26 -11.85 -0.01 29.32
N GLY A 27 -12.02 -1.31 29.59
CA GLY A 27 -11.05 -2.15 30.28
C GLY A 27 -9.72 -2.32 29.51
N SER A 28 -8.68 -1.67 30.04
CA SER A 28 -7.26 -1.72 29.66
C SER A 28 -6.68 -3.04 29.11
N SER A 29 -5.78 -2.93 28.12
CA SER A 29 -4.41 -3.54 28.06
C SER A 29 -3.96 -3.66 26.58
N ASN A 30 -2.68 -3.58 26.20
CA ASN A 30 -1.46 -3.65 27.01
C ASN A 30 -0.34 -2.80 26.34
N ASP A 31 -0.19 -1.54 26.74
CA ASP A 31 0.97 -0.69 26.36
C ASP A 31 2.10 -0.93 27.36
N ASP A 32 3.09 -1.77 26.99
CA ASP A 32 4.49 -1.70 27.45
C ASP A 32 5.31 -2.87 26.90
N ALA A 33 6.21 -2.60 25.93
CA ALA A 33 7.51 -3.28 25.78
C ALA A 33 8.34 -2.80 24.57
N TYR A 34 9.66 -3.07 24.67
CA TYR A 34 10.66 -3.13 23.59
C TYR A 34 11.40 -1.86 23.17
N SER A 35 12.15 -1.30 24.12
CA SER A 35 13.56 -1.04 23.88
C SER A 35 14.34 -2.36 23.75
N ARG A 36 14.52 -2.88 22.53
CA ARG A 36 15.61 -3.81 22.16
C ARG A 36 15.69 -3.97 20.64
N LEU A 37 16.76 -3.43 20.05
CA LEU A 37 17.29 -3.90 18.78
C LEU A 37 18.15 -5.11 19.12
N ASP A 38 17.62 -6.32 18.96
CA ASP A 38 18.44 -7.52 19.07
C ASP A 38 19.40 -7.54 17.88
N LYS A 39 20.68 -7.36 18.20
CA LYS A 39 21.78 -7.68 17.29
C LYS A 39 21.69 -9.19 17.05
N HIS A 40 21.54 -9.60 15.79
CA HIS A 40 21.73 -11.00 15.43
C HIS A 40 23.23 -11.34 15.50
N ASP A 41 23.67 -11.80 16.67
CA ASP A 41 24.92 -12.54 16.78
C ASP A 41 24.86 -13.79 15.90
N SER A 42 25.95 -14.04 15.17
CA SER A 42 26.05 -15.16 14.24
C SER A 42 26.21 -16.48 15.01
N PRO A 43 25.50 -17.57 14.63
CA PRO A 43 25.72 -18.88 15.24
C PRO A 43 27.10 -19.44 14.86
N ALA A 44 27.69 -20.19 15.80
CA ALA A 44 29.06 -20.67 15.70
C ALA A 44 29.31 -21.66 14.54
N ALA A 45 30.56 -21.68 14.06
CA ALA A 45 30.96 -22.35 12.84
C ALA A 45 30.85 -23.89 12.89
N VAL A 46 30.43 -24.45 11.75
CA VAL A 46 30.80 -25.81 11.32
C VAL A 46 32.05 -25.64 10.44
N GLU A 47 33.10 -26.44 10.66
CA GLU A 47 34.36 -26.32 9.92
C GLU A 47 34.20 -26.68 8.43
N ALA A 48 33.90 -25.67 7.62
CA ALA A 48 34.11 -25.69 6.18
C ALA A 48 35.47 -25.07 5.85
N THR A 49 36.20 -25.67 4.90
CA THR A 49 37.42 -25.06 4.33
C THR A 49 37.16 -23.63 3.88
N PRO A 50 38.04 -22.66 4.18
CA PRO A 50 37.77 -21.25 3.93
C PRO A 50 37.70 -20.96 2.43
N ALA A 51 36.49 -20.67 1.95
CA ALA A 51 36.27 -20.11 0.63
C ALA A 51 37.04 -18.80 0.52
N ARG A 52 37.92 -18.68 -0.48
CA ARG A 52 38.59 -17.42 -0.78
C ARG A 52 37.69 -16.59 -1.69
N ALA A 53 37.61 -15.29 -1.43
CA ALA A 53 37.04 -14.36 -2.40
C ALA A 53 37.81 -14.45 -3.72
N SER A 54 37.09 -14.43 -4.84
CA SER A 54 37.66 -14.37 -6.18
C SER A 54 37.14 -13.13 -6.90
N LEU A 55 38.06 -12.38 -7.50
CA LEU A 55 37.77 -11.14 -8.21
C LEU A 55 38.25 -11.27 -9.66
N GLU A 56 37.32 -11.15 -10.60
CA GLU A 56 37.59 -11.08 -12.04
C GLU A 56 37.36 -9.64 -12.50
N VAL A 57 38.39 -8.95 -12.99
CA VAL A 57 38.32 -7.54 -13.45
C VAL A 57 38.62 -7.45 -14.94
N TYR A 58 37.85 -6.63 -15.65
CA TYR A 58 38.01 -6.35 -17.06
C TYR A 58 37.73 -4.87 -17.38
N TYR A 59 38.24 -4.40 -18.52
CA TYR A 59 38.03 -3.03 -19.00
C TYR A 59 37.10 -3.08 -20.21
N GLU A 60 35.94 -2.42 -20.11
CA GLU A 60 35.03 -2.24 -21.24
C GLU A 60 35.39 -0.97 -22.02
N GLU A 61 35.46 -1.09 -23.34
CA GLU A 61 35.78 0.03 -24.23
C GLU A 61 34.73 1.15 -24.10
N GLY A 62 35.16 2.33 -23.66
CA GLY A 62 34.28 3.49 -23.40
C GLY A 62 33.86 3.70 -21.94
N LYS A 63 34.14 2.78 -21.01
CA LYS A 63 33.96 3.01 -19.56
C LYS A 63 35.27 3.48 -18.91
N GLN A 64 35.19 4.51 -18.07
CA GLN A 64 36.37 5.06 -17.36
C GLN A 64 36.80 4.20 -16.15
N ALA A 65 35.87 3.46 -15.54
CA ALA A 65 36.14 2.62 -14.37
C ALA A 65 36.15 1.13 -14.75
N PRO A 66 37.11 0.32 -14.23
CA PRO A 66 37.13 -1.11 -14.46
C PRO A 66 35.84 -1.78 -13.96
N GLN A 67 35.38 -2.78 -14.70
CA GLN A 67 34.22 -3.60 -14.37
C GLN A 67 34.69 -4.96 -13.84
N GLY A 68 33.86 -5.66 -13.07
CA GLY A 68 34.26 -6.98 -12.61
C GLY A 68 33.19 -7.74 -11.85
N LYS A 69 33.56 -8.97 -11.49
CA LYS A 69 32.78 -9.89 -10.67
C LYS A 69 33.57 -10.24 -9.41
N LEU A 70 33.00 -9.94 -8.24
CA LEU A 70 33.55 -10.28 -6.94
C LEU A 70 32.66 -11.34 -6.28
N MET A 71 33.19 -12.54 -6.14
CA MET A 71 32.60 -13.59 -5.30
C MET A 71 33.13 -13.42 -3.87
N PHE A 72 32.23 -13.38 -2.90
CA PHE A 72 32.56 -13.28 -1.47
C PHE A 72 32.58 -14.68 -0.81
N PRO A 73 33.29 -14.86 0.32
CA PRO A 73 33.40 -16.15 1.02
C PRO A 73 32.07 -16.73 1.54
N ASP A 74 31.07 -15.88 1.77
CA ASP A 74 29.73 -16.24 2.22
C ASP A 74 28.82 -16.74 1.07
N GLY A 75 29.28 -16.65 -0.18
CA GLY A 75 28.52 -16.97 -1.37
C GLY A 75 27.84 -15.77 -2.05
N SER A 76 27.95 -14.57 -1.47
CA SER A 76 27.47 -13.34 -2.11
C SER A 76 28.27 -13.03 -3.38
N ARG A 77 27.67 -12.34 -4.36
CA ARG A 77 28.31 -11.92 -5.62
C ARG A 77 28.01 -10.46 -5.94
N TYR A 78 29.05 -9.66 -6.16
CA TYR A 78 28.91 -8.34 -6.79
C TYR A 78 29.30 -8.41 -8.27
N ASP A 79 28.46 -7.85 -9.14
CA ASP A 79 28.73 -7.60 -10.56
C ASP A 79 28.68 -6.07 -10.78
N GLY A 80 29.79 -5.40 -11.08
CA GLY A 80 29.79 -3.94 -11.25
C GLY A 80 31.15 -3.25 -11.34
N GLY A 81 31.15 -1.93 -11.17
CA GLY A 81 32.35 -1.09 -11.23
C GLY A 81 33.26 -1.17 -10.00
N PHE A 82 34.55 -0.86 -10.18
CA PHE A 82 35.54 -0.77 -9.11
C PHE A 82 36.37 0.52 -9.22
N GLU A 83 36.74 1.08 -8.07
CA GLU A 83 37.75 2.13 -7.96
C GLU A 83 38.63 1.85 -6.74
N ASN A 84 39.96 2.03 -6.86
CA ASN A 84 40.93 1.79 -5.77
C ASN A 84 40.80 0.41 -5.07
N GLY A 85 40.34 -0.62 -5.79
CA GLY A 85 40.11 -1.97 -5.27
C GLY A 85 38.80 -2.15 -4.48
N LYS A 86 37.92 -1.15 -4.44
CA LYS A 86 36.60 -1.20 -3.80
C LYS A 86 35.49 -1.11 -4.84
N MET A 87 34.29 -1.59 -4.48
CA MET A 87 33.08 -1.44 -5.31
C MET A 87 32.73 0.05 -5.43
N HIS A 88 32.57 0.55 -6.66
CA HIS A 88 32.30 1.96 -6.95
C HIS A 88 31.53 2.11 -8.27
N GLY A 89 30.62 3.10 -8.33
CA GLY A 89 29.81 3.39 -9.51
C GLY A 89 28.58 2.49 -9.55
N ALA A 90 28.03 2.22 -10.74
CA ALA A 90 26.90 1.31 -10.86
C ALA A 90 27.31 -0.16 -10.63
N GLY A 91 26.50 -0.92 -9.90
CA GLY A 91 26.72 -2.35 -9.68
C GLY A 91 25.59 -3.05 -8.93
N THR A 92 25.55 -4.37 -9.05
CA THR A 92 24.53 -5.24 -8.45
C THR A 92 25.19 -6.20 -7.46
N LEU A 93 24.75 -6.20 -6.20
CA LEU A 93 25.14 -7.20 -5.19
C LEU A 93 23.99 -8.18 -4.96
N PHE A 94 24.24 -9.44 -5.30
CA PHE A 94 23.44 -10.60 -4.94
C PHE A 94 23.95 -11.13 -3.60
N PHE A 95 23.16 -11.02 -2.54
CA PHE A 95 23.53 -11.52 -1.23
C PHE A 95 23.29 -13.04 -1.10
N ALA A 96 24.08 -13.70 -0.26
CA ALA A 96 23.84 -15.10 0.14
C ALA A 96 22.46 -15.31 0.80
N SER A 97 21.87 -14.26 1.39
CA SER A 97 20.49 -14.25 1.90
C SER A 97 19.41 -14.30 0.82
N SER A 98 19.77 -14.17 -0.46
CA SER A 98 18.87 -13.89 -1.61
C SER A 98 18.30 -12.47 -1.66
N ASP A 99 18.78 -11.54 -0.84
CA ASP A 99 18.57 -10.11 -1.07
C ASP A 99 19.36 -9.67 -2.32
N VAL A 100 18.89 -8.64 -3.04
CA VAL A 100 19.57 -8.08 -4.22
C VAL A 100 19.55 -6.56 -4.14
N TYR A 101 20.73 -5.94 -4.11
CA TYR A 101 20.91 -4.51 -4.32
C TYR A 101 21.33 -4.22 -5.76
N GLU A 102 20.66 -3.30 -6.43
CA GLU A 102 21.05 -2.75 -7.74
C GLU A 102 21.09 -1.23 -7.62
N GLY A 103 22.25 -0.60 -7.83
CA GLY A 103 22.36 0.85 -7.65
C GLY A 103 23.77 1.39 -7.73
N GLU A 104 23.95 2.60 -7.23
CA GLU A 104 25.23 3.29 -7.11
C GLU A 104 26.03 2.84 -5.87
N TRP A 105 27.35 2.90 -6.00
CA TRP A 105 28.31 2.49 -4.99
C TRP A 105 29.38 3.55 -4.81
N ARG A 106 29.83 3.74 -3.57
CA ARG A 106 31.01 4.55 -3.25
C ARG A 106 31.81 3.88 -2.15
N GLU A 107 33.12 3.74 -2.36
CA GLU A 107 34.06 3.20 -1.37
C GLU A 107 33.64 1.85 -0.75
N GLY A 108 32.97 0.98 -1.51
CA GLY A 108 32.50 -0.32 -1.06
C GLY A 108 31.13 -0.34 -0.36
N LYS A 109 30.40 0.78 -0.34
CA LYS A 109 29.07 0.91 0.27
C LYS A 109 28.01 1.33 -0.74
N PHE A 110 26.74 1.02 -0.47
CA PHE A 110 25.61 1.61 -1.17
C PHE A 110 25.63 3.14 -1.04
N HIS A 111 25.39 3.83 -2.14
CA HIS A 111 25.37 5.29 -2.22
C HIS A 111 24.43 5.73 -3.35
N GLY A 112 24.14 7.04 -3.48
CA GLY A 112 23.37 7.58 -4.61
C GLY A 112 21.99 6.94 -4.73
N PHE A 113 21.51 6.69 -5.94
CA PHE A 113 20.25 5.98 -6.16
C PHE A 113 20.46 4.47 -6.23
N GLY A 114 19.56 3.72 -5.59
CA GLY A 114 19.59 2.27 -5.66
C GLY A 114 18.35 1.59 -5.11
N LYS A 115 18.16 0.36 -5.55
CA LYS A 115 17.05 -0.50 -5.17
C LYS A 115 17.55 -1.74 -4.44
N LEU A 116 17.13 -1.91 -3.20
CA LEU A 116 17.28 -3.15 -2.44
C LEU A 116 15.97 -3.94 -2.52
N THR A 117 16.00 -5.10 -3.16
CA THR A 117 14.93 -6.10 -3.12
C THR A 117 15.30 -7.14 -2.07
N TYR A 118 14.45 -7.33 -1.07
CA TYR A 118 14.66 -8.28 0.01
C TYR A 118 14.24 -9.69 -0.41
N ALA A 119 14.82 -10.72 0.22
CA ALA A 119 14.51 -12.13 -0.04
C ALA A 119 13.05 -12.51 0.23
N ASN A 120 12.36 -11.75 1.10
CA ASN A 120 10.92 -11.91 1.34
C ASN A 120 10.03 -11.24 0.27
N GLY A 121 10.63 -10.56 -0.71
CA GLY A 121 9.96 -9.85 -1.81
C GLY A 121 9.64 -8.38 -1.52
N ASP A 122 9.85 -7.88 -0.29
CA ASP A 122 9.73 -6.45 -0.01
C ASP A 122 10.83 -5.69 -0.78
N SER A 123 10.68 -4.39 -0.97
CA SER A 123 11.74 -3.58 -1.62
C SER A 123 11.82 -2.16 -1.08
N TYR A 124 13.02 -1.59 -1.15
CA TYR A 124 13.29 -0.16 -1.06
C TYR A 124 13.88 0.32 -2.38
N ASP A 125 13.40 1.44 -2.89
CA ASP A 125 13.83 2.08 -4.14
C ASP A 125 13.97 3.59 -3.86
N GLY A 126 15.20 4.12 -3.83
CA GLY A 126 15.45 5.49 -3.38
C GLY A 126 16.93 5.82 -3.15
N GLU A 127 17.16 6.87 -2.37
CA GLU A 127 18.49 7.39 -2.06
C GLU A 127 19.20 6.63 -0.92
N TRP A 128 20.52 6.52 -1.04
CA TRP A 128 21.43 5.84 -0.13
C TRP A 128 22.64 6.70 0.21
N SER A 129 23.06 6.66 1.48
CA SER A 129 24.30 7.29 1.93
C SER A 129 25.00 6.40 2.97
N GLU A 130 26.31 6.19 2.78
CA GLU A 130 27.16 5.37 3.65
C GLU A 130 26.60 3.97 3.97
N GLY A 131 25.91 3.33 3.02
CA GLY A 131 25.31 2.00 3.18
C GLY A 131 23.90 1.98 3.77
N ARG A 132 23.31 3.15 4.08
CA ARG A 132 22.01 3.31 4.74
C ARG A 132 21.04 4.09 3.87
N LYS A 133 19.73 3.87 4.02
CA LYS A 133 18.69 4.65 3.35
C LYS A 133 18.70 6.08 3.89
N ASN A 134 18.84 7.07 3.02
CA ASN A 134 18.97 8.47 3.42
C ASN A 134 18.63 9.36 2.23
N GLY A 135 17.74 10.35 2.41
CA GLY A 135 17.11 11.09 1.31
C GLY A 135 15.70 10.59 1.02
N HIS A 136 15.20 10.77 -0.19
CA HIS A 136 13.85 10.33 -0.56
C HIS A 136 13.82 8.87 -1.03
N GLY A 137 12.77 8.12 -0.68
CA GLY A 137 12.66 6.72 -1.08
C GLY A 137 11.29 6.07 -0.88
N VAL A 138 11.02 5.10 -1.73
CA VAL A 138 9.82 4.27 -1.73
C VAL A 138 10.14 2.91 -1.09
N PHE A 139 9.44 2.55 -0.02
CA PHE A 139 9.43 1.19 0.49
C PHE A 139 8.10 0.52 0.10
N ALA A 140 8.17 -0.59 -0.63
CA ALA A 140 7.03 -1.37 -1.07
C ALA A 140 7.06 -2.76 -0.41
N GLY A 141 6.04 -3.03 0.40
CA GLY A 141 5.82 -4.33 1.04
C GLY A 141 5.05 -5.29 0.14
N THR A 142 5.32 -6.58 0.31
CA THR A 142 4.60 -7.69 -0.34
C THR A 142 3.14 -7.84 0.09
N ASN A 143 2.74 -7.17 1.17
CA ASN A 143 1.37 -7.14 1.69
C ASN A 143 0.54 -5.95 1.15
N ASP A 144 0.92 -5.37 0.01
CA ASP A 144 0.36 -4.13 -0.57
C ASP A 144 0.57 -2.84 0.27
N ALA A 145 1.26 -2.90 1.43
CA ALA A 145 1.66 -1.70 2.15
C ALA A 145 2.77 -0.94 1.40
N ARG A 146 2.72 0.39 1.40
CA ARG A 146 3.74 1.22 0.73
C ARG A 146 4.00 2.51 1.48
N TYR A 147 5.26 2.83 1.74
CA TYR A 147 5.73 4.15 2.14
C TYR A 147 6.43 4.84 0.96
N GLU A 148 6.23 6.15 0.83
CA GLU A 148 6.95 7.04 -0.09
C GLU A 148 7.19 8.35 0.65
N GLY A 149 8.44 8.76 0.79
CA GLY A 149 8.79 9.89 1.63
C GLY A 149 10.26 9.90 2.02
N ASP A 150 10.55 10.69 3.02
CA ASP A 150 11.90 10.99 3.47
C ASP A 150 12.43 9.91 4.44
N TRP A 151 13.73 9.66 4.34
CA TRP A 151 14.51 8.72 5.14
C TRP A 151 15.76 9.39 5.68
N VAL A 152 16.09 9.08 6.94
CA VAL A 152 17.34 9.47 7.59
C VAL A 152 17.90 8.24 8.28
N ASP A 153 19.07 7.78 7.85
CA ASP A 153 19.83 6.72 8.52
C ASP A 153 19.03 5.43 8.79
N ASP A 154 18.41 4.90 7.73
CA ASP A 154 17.47 3.75 7.72
C ASP A 154 16.12 3.97 8.42
N ALA A 155 15.91 5.13 9.07
CA ALA A 155 14.64 5.50 9.67
C ALA A 155 13.77 6.35 8.75
N ILE A 156 12.45 6.11 8.79
CA ILE A 156 11.45 7.02 8.20
C ILE A 156 11.44 8.31 9.05
N SER A 157 11.74 9.46 8.44
CA SER A 157 11.83 10.75 9.13
C SER A 157 11.78 11.90 8.13
N GLY A 158 10.98 12.93 8.39
CA GLY A 158 10.69 14.01 7.43
C GLY A 158 9.22 13.97 7.01
N GLN A 159 8.91 14.22 5.74
CA GLN A 159 7.56 14.10 5.19
C GLN A 159 7.38 12.79 4.43
N GLY A 160 6.17 12.21 4.48
CA GLY A 160 5.88 11.03 3.68
C GLY A 160 4.40 10.67 3.61
N THR A 161 4.11 9.70 2.75
CA THR A 161 2.81 9.04 2.62
C THR A 161 2.98 7.54 2.86
N ILE A 162 2.23 7.00 3.82
CA ILE A 162 2.07 5.55 4.02
C ILE A 162 0.67 5.13 3.59
N ARG A 163 0.60 4.10 2.75
CA ARG A 163 -0.62 3.38 2.36
C ARG A 163 -0.59 2.00 3.03
N TYR A 164 -1.68 1.64 3.68
CA TYR A 164 -1.81 0.39 4.41
C TYR A 164 -2.61 -0.65 3.59
N PRO A 165 -2.46 -1.96 3.86
CA PRO A 165 -3.13 -3.03 3.11
C PRO A 165 -4.66 -2.97 3.17
N ASP A 166 -5.20 -2.39 4.25
CA ASP A 166 -6.64 -2.20 4.50
C ASP A 166 -7.22 -0.92 3.84
N GLY A 167 -6.44 -0.25 2.99
CA GLY A 167 -6.84 0.98 2.30
C GLY A 167 -6.69 2.25 3.15
N ARG A 168 -6.28 2.18 4.43
CA ARG A 168 -5.90 3.38 5.19
C ARG A 168 -4.75 4.10 4.48
N THR A 169 -4.72 5.42 4.59
CA THR A 169 -3.60 6.24 4.11
C THR A 169 -3.29 7.33 5.13
N TYR A 170 -2.02 7.54 5.45
CA TYR A 170 -1.56 8.73 6.18
C TYR A 170 -0.57 9.51 5.31
N THR A 171 -0.66 10.84 5.32
CA THR A 171 0.29 11.75 4.68
C THR A 171 0.63 12.87 5.65
N GLY A 172 1.91 13.08 5.95
CA GLY A 172 2.35 14.07 6.92
C GLY A 172 3.76 13.81 7.44
N GLY A 173 4.05 14.40 8.60
CA GLY A 173 5.35 14.30 9.25
C GLY A 173 5.62 12.96 9.94
N PHE A 174 6.90 12.59 9.94
CA PHE A 174 7.44 11.43 10.65
C PHE A 174 8.73 11.79 11.39
N GLU A 175 8.94 11.12 12.52
CA GLU A 175 10.16 11.18 13.33
C GLU A 175 10.47 9.77 13.84
N ASN A 176 11.61 9.20 13.43
CA ASN A 176 12.03 7.85 13.81
C ASN A 176 10.93 6.78 13.68
N PHE A 177 10.32 6.70 12.50
CA PHE A 177 9.15 5.86 12.13
C PHE A 177 7.79 6.27 12.72
N ASP A 178 7.74 7.12 13.75
CA ASP A 178 6.49 7.56 14.35
C ASP A 178 5.89 8.74 13.60
N LYS A 179 4.57 8.77 13.43
CA LYS A 179 3.86 9.96 12.93
C LYS A 179 4.00 11.10 13.94
N SER A 180 4.47 12.26 13.48
CA SER A 180 4.86 13.41 14.29
C SER A 180 4.60 14.72 13.54
N GLY A 181 4.23 15.79 14.23
CA GLY A 181 3.89 17.07 13.60
C GLY A 181 2.53 17.02 12.88
N HIS A 182 2.34 17.80 11.82
CA HIS A 182 1.05 17.83 11.10
C HIS A 182 0.90 16.66 10.13
N GLY A 183 -0.31 16.10 10.01
CA GLY A 183 -0.62 15.08 9.04
C GLY A 183 -2.11 14.72 8.92
N ARG A 184 -2.45 14.16 7.76
CA ARG A 184 -3.80 13.75 7.35
C ARG A 184 -3.89 12.23 7.26
N CYS A 185 -4.77 11.61 8.05
CA CYS A 185 -5.10 10.18 7.99
C CYS A 185 -6.50 9.98 7.40
N GLN A 186 -6.60 9.18 6.33
CA GLN A 186 -7.85 8.64 5.81
C GLN A 186 -7.99 7.18 6.28
N TYR A 187 -9.10 6.89 6.95
CA TYR A 187 -9.40 5.59 7.54
C TYR A 187 -10.18 4.70 6.56
N ALA A 188 -10.09 3.38 6.75
CA ALA A 188 -10.75 2.39 5.87
C ALA A 188 -12.29 2.49 5.88
N ASN A 189 -12.88 2.98 6.98
CA ASN A 189 -14.31 3.27 7.09
C ASN A 189 -14.73 4.58 6.39
N GLY A 190 -13.80 5.33 5.78
CA GLY A 190 -14.05 6.61 5.13
C GLY A 190 -13.91 7.84 6.03
N ALA A 191 -13.69 7.67 7.34
CA ALA A 191 -13.38 8.80 8.22
C ALA A 191 -12.04 9.44 7.84
N ILE A 192 -11.87 10.72 8.15
CA ILE A 192 -10.65 11.50 7.89
C ILE A 192 -10.27 12.24 9.18
N TYR A 193 -9.00 12.22 9.55
CA TYR A 193 -8.42 13.14 10.54
C TYR A 193 -7.35 13.99 9.86
N GLU A 194 -7.30 15.28 10.19
CA GLU A 194 -6.27 16.21 9.74
C GLU A 194 -5.89 17.15 10.89
N GLY A 195 -4.64 17.11 11.32
CA GLY A 195 -4.19 17.81 12.51
C GLY A 195 -2.81 17.40 12.98
N GLU A 196 -2.50 17.70 14.24
CA GLU A 196 -1.25 17.38 14.90
C GLU A 196 -1.17 15.91 15.37
N TRP A 197 0.03 15.36 15.31
CA TRP A 197 0.38 13.99 15.68
C TRP A 197 1.61 13.99 16.59
N LEU A 198 1.63 13.08 17.54
CA LEU A 198 2.76 12.83 18.42
C LEU A 198 2.83 11.33 18.70
N ARG A 199 3.98 10.70 18.40
CA ARG A 199 4.23 9.27 18.68
C ARG A 199 3.09 8.35 18.21
N ASN A 200 2.68 8.52 16.95
CA ASN A 200 1.55 7.82 16.31
C ASN A 200 0.14 8.12 16.83
N LYS A 201 -0.02 8.86 17.93
CA LYS A 201 -1.32 9.31 18.46
C LYS A 201 -1.70 10.68 17.87
N ARG A 202 -3.00 10.98 17.81
CA ARG A 202 -3.51 12.33 17.50
C ARG A 202 -3.30 13.21 18.72
N HIS A 203 -2.83 14.43 18.54
CA HIS A 203 -2.47 15.34 19.63
C HIS A 203 -2.70 16.78 19.15
N GLY A 204 -2.50 17.79 20.01
CA GLY A 204 -2.58 19.19 19.61
C GLY A 204 -3.92 19.57 18.96
N LYS A 205 -3.92 20.43 17.94
CA LYS A 205 -5.12 20.80 17.19
C LYS A 205 -5.42 19.80 16.07
N GLY A 206 -6.70 19.50 15.84
CA GLY A 206 -7.09 18.77 14.65
C GLY A 206 -8.59 18.64 14.41
N LEU A 207 -8.94 18.44 13.14
CA LEU A 207 -10.27 18.15 12.64
C LEU A 207 -10.41 16.64 12.37
N VAL A 208 -11.46 16.02 12.90
CA VAL A 208 -11.96 14.73 12.43
C VAL A 208 -13.29 14.92 11.70
N VAL A 209 -13.42 14.31 10.53
CA VAL A 209 -14.68 14.08 9.83
C VAL A 209 -14.97 12.59 9.88
N TYR A 210 -16.06 12.23 10.55
CA TYR A 210 -16.50 10.85 10.71
C TYR A 210 -17.13 10.30 9.43
N ALA A 211 -17.11 8.98 9.28
CA ALA A 211 -17.83 8.27 8.21
C ALA A 211 -19.35 8.54 8.21
N SER A 212 -19.91 8.90 9.37
CA SER A 212 -21.30 9.32 9.56
C SER A 212 -21.61 10.74 9.06
N GLY A 213 -20.59 11.55 8.76
CA GLY A 213 -20.70 12.99 8.47
C GLY A 213 -20.63 13.89 9.70
N ALA A 214 -20.63 13.35 10.93
CA ALA A 214 -20.32 14.12 12.13
C ALA A 214 -18.87 14.65 12.09
N GLN A 215 -18.57 15.72 12.83
CA GLN A 215 -17.25 16.35 12.81
C GLN A 215 -16.85 16.82 14.22
N TYR A 216 -15.57 16.82 14.51
CA TYR A 216 -15.00 17.53 15.67
C TYR A 216 -13.75 18.30 15.25
N ASP A 217 -13.75 19.60 15.52
CA ASP A 217 -12.61 20.50 15.36
C ASP A 217 -12.21 21.02 16.75
N GLY A 218 -11.01 20.70 17.22
CA GLY A 218 -10.60 21.07 18.56
C GLY A 218 -9.25 20.51 18.99
N MET A 219 -9.02 20.53 20.29
CA MET A 219 -7.80 20.00 20.90
C MET A 219 -7.90 18.49 21.13
N TRP A 220 -6.75 17.83 21.10
CA TRP A 220 -6.57 16.40 21.24
C TRP A 220 -5.42 16.11 22.21
N ASP A 221 -5.60 15.10 23.06
CA ASP A 221 -4.47 14.50 23.78
C ASP A 221 -4.55 12.98 23.72
N GLU A 222 -3.41 12.34 23.48
CA GLU A 222 -3.24 10.89 23.30
C GLU A 222 -4.32 10.17 22.45
N GLY A 223 -4.92 10.86 21.48
CA GLY A 223 -5.98 10.33 20.63
C GLY A 223 -7.42 10.57 21.11
N LYS A 224 -7.62 11.20 22.27
CA LYS A 224 -8.91 11.60 22.87
C LYS A 224 -9.21 13.08 22.61
N TYR A 225 -10.47 13.52 22.75
CA TYR A 225 -10.77 14.96 22.82
C TYR A 225 -10.41 15.51 24.19
N GLU A 226 -9.76 16.66 24.20
CA GLU A 226 -9.31 17.34 25.42
C GLU A 226 -9.46 18.86 25.22
N GLY A 227 -9.38 19.67 26.28
CA GLY A 227 -9.36 21.13 26.16
C GLY A 227 -10.65 21.71 25.55
N THR A 228 -10.54 22.55 24.51
CA THR A 228 -11.68 23.20 23.85
C THR A 228 -11.90 22.67 22.44
N GLY A 229 -13.15 22.47 22.05
CA GLY A 229 -13.51 22.05 20.70
C GLY A 229 -14.96 22.31 20.30
N THR A 230 -15.24 22.01 19.05
CA THR A 230 -16.51 22.22 18.35
C THR A 230 -16.94 20.91 17.70
N TYR A 231 -18.05 20.33 18.15
CA TYR A 231 -18.61 19.08 17.64
C TYR A 231 -19.88 19.33 16.82
N VAL A 232 -19.84 18.98 15.53
CA VAL A 232 -20.97 19.02 14.60
C VAL A 232 -21.62 17.64 14.53
N TYR A 233 -22.89 17.55 14.89
CA TYR A 233 -23.68 16.33 14.83
C TYR A 233 -24.18 16.03 13.41
N THR A 234 -24.54 14.78 13.13
CA THR A 234 -25.11 14.36 11.83
C THR A 234 -26.43 15.04 11.48
N CYS A 235 -27.19 15.50 12.47
CA CYS A 235 -28.39 16.35 12.31
C CYS A 235 -28.07 17.82 11.96
N GLY A 236 -26.80 18.22 12.00
CA GLY A 236 -26.35 19.61 11.87
C GLY A 236 -26.48 20.44 13.15
N ASP A 237 -26.87 19.84 14.28
CA ASP A 237 -26.70 20.49 15.59
C ASP A 237 -25.21 20.67 15.92
N LEU A 238 -24.91 21.61 16.81
CA LEU A 238 -23.54 21.99 17.16
C LEU A 238 -23.37 22.10 18.68
N TYR A 239 -22.26 21.58 19.20
CA TYR A 239 -21.77 21.87 20.55
C TYR A 239 -20.40 22.56 20.47
N GLU A 240 -20.26 23.73 21.09
CA GLU A 240 -19.00 24.47 21.24
C GLU A 240 -18.66 24.49 22.75
N GLY A 241 -17.55 23.91 23.20
CA GLY A 241 -17.27 23.85 24.64
C GLY A 241 -16.01 23.10 25.03
N GLY A 242 -15.92 22.78 26.32
CA GLY A 242 -14.84 22.00 26.89
C GLY A 242 -15.02 20.49 26.66
N PHE A 243 -13.90 19.79 26.56
CA PHE A 243 -13.81 18.34 26.50
C PHE A 243 -12.73 17.85 27.46
N HIS A 244 -12.95 16.68 28.04
CA HIS A 244 -11.96 15.96 28.85
C HIS A 244 -12.19 14.46 28.66
N ASP A 245 -11.14 13.69 28.36
CA ASP A 245 -11.24 12.24 28.08
C ASP A 245 -12.36 11.90 27.05
N SER A 246 -12.42 12.65 25.95
CA SER A 246 -13.46 12.56 24.90
C SER A 246 -14.90 12.89 25.33
N ARG A 247 -15.14 13.24 26.59
CA ARG A 247 -16.46 13.63 27.13
C ARG A 247 -16.59 15.15 27.20
N LYS A 248 -17.80 15.68 26.99
CA LYS A 248 -18.09 17.11 27.21
C LYS A 248 -17.79 17.48 28.66
N HIS A 249 -17.08 18.59 28.87
CA HIS A 249 -16.64 19.02 30.20
C HIS A 249 -16.78 20.54 30.38
N GLY A 250 -17.07 20.97 31.61
CA GLY A 250 -17.22 22.39 31.93
C GLY A 250 -18.42 23.05 31.25
N ILE A 251 -18.25 24.31 30.81
CA ILE A 251 -19.30 25.11 30.18
C ILE A 251 -19.20 24.96 28.66
N GLY A 252 -20.33 24.75 28.00
CA GLY A 252 -20.44 24.77 26.54
C GLY A 252 -21.77 25.31 26.05
N LYS A 253 -21.81 25.74 24.80
CA LYS A 253 -22.96 26.28 24.08
C LYS A 253 -23.46 25.22 23.10
N TYR A 254 -24.74 24.89 23.17
CA TYR A 254 -25.41 24.02 22.19
C TYR A 254 -26.27 24.87 21.25
N THR A 255 -26.17 24.63 19.94
CA THR A 255 -26.94 25.30 18.90
C THR A 255 -27.69 24.27 18.06
N TRP A 256 -29.02 24.34 18.08
CA TRP A 256 -29.91 23.41 17.37
C TRP A 256 -30.12 23.84 15.91
N ASN A 257 -30.08 22.91 14.97
CA ASN A 257 -30.44 23.13 13.58
C ASN A 257 -31.97 23.23 13.42
N ALA A 258 -32.47 24.46 13.32
CA ALA A 258 -33.90 24.75 13.23
C ALA A 258 -34.61 24.07 12.03
N ASN A 259 -33.87 23.69 10.98
CA ASN A 259 -34.43 23.07 9.77
C ASN A 259 -34.70 21.55 9.93
N GLY A 260 -34.21 20.92 11.01
CA GLY A 260 -34.36 19.47 11.24
C GLY A 260 -35.74 19.02 11.75
N ARG A 261 -36.62 19.93 12.20
CA ARG A 261 -37.95 19.60 12.75
C ARG A 261 -39.08 19.82 11.73
N GLY A 262 -38.92 19.25 10.54
CA GLY A 262 -39.94 19.18 9.49
C GLY A 262 -40.30 17.73 9.15
N ARG A 263 -41.61 17.41 9.20
CA ARG A 263 -42.24 16.08 8.98
C ARG A 263 -41.49 15.10 8.06
N ALA A 264 -41.50 13.83 8.44
CA ALA A 264 -41.06 12.70 7.61
C ALA A 264 -41.66 12.74 6.20
N GLY A 265 -40.80 12.71 5.18
CA GLY A 265 -41.19 12.71 3.77
C GLY A 265 -40.02 12.78 2.79
N THR A 266 -39.44 11.61 2.47
CA THR A 266 -38.52 11.33 1.32
C THR A 266 -37.21 12.14 1.18
N PRO A 267 -36.04 11.50 1.06
CA PRO A 267 -34.78 12.23 0.89
C PRO A 267 -34.61 12.77 -0.55
N ALA A 268 -34.45 14.08 -0.68
CA ALA A 268 -33.90 14.71 -1.89
C ALA A 268 -32.37 14.78 -1.79
N LYS A 269 -31.67 14.40 -2.87
CA LYS A 269 -30.20 14.53 -2.96
C LYS A 269 -29.78 16.00 -2.84
N SER A 270 -28.78 16.29 -2.04
CA SER A 270 -28.05 17.56 -2.03
C SER A 270 -26.54 17.31 -2.10
N GLU A 271 -25.82 18.22 -2.75
CA GLU A 271 -24.39 18.12 -3.03
C GLU A 271 -23.53 18.48 -1.79
N PRO A 272 -22.30 17.96 -1.66
CA PRO A 272 -21.44 18.26 -0.53
C PRO A 272 -21.01 19.74 -0.52
N ALA A 273 -21.08 20.37 0.65
CA ALA A 273 -20.66 21.76 0.86
C ALA A 273 -19.15 21.91 0.66
N SER A 274 -18.75 23.00 0.00
CA SER A 274 -17.34 23.34 -0.27
C SER A 274 -16.60 23.82 0.99
N VAL A 275 -15.44 23.21 1.25
CA VAL A 275 -14.51 23.59 2.32
C VAL A 275 -13.89 24.97 2.02
N PRO A 276 -13.76 25.88 3.00
CA PRO A 276 -13.05 27.15 2.81
C PRO A 276 -11.53 26.94 2.69
N PRO A 277 -10.79 27.79 1.94
CA PRO A 277 -9.34 27.63 1.80
C PRO A 277 -8.60 27.91 3.12
N PRO A 278 -7.44 27.25 3.36
CA PRO A 278 -6.65 27.47 4.57
C PRO A 278 -6.05 28.88 4.61
N SER A 279 -5.97 29.47 5.80
CA SER A 279 -5.29 30.74 6.04
C SER A 279 -3.78 30.58 5.96
N GLU A 280 -3.11 31.49 5.26
CA GLU A 280 -1.64 31.52 5.17
C GLU A 280 -0.99 31.66 6.55
N ALA A 281 -0.16 30.69 6.93
CA ALA A 281 0.75 30.78 8.07
C ALA A 281 2.17 31.06 7.58
N THR A 282 2.72 32.21 8.00
CA THR A 282 4.04 32.71 7.59
C THR A 282 5.19 31.85 8.13
N SER A 283 6.21 31.58 7.29
CA SER A 283 7.46 30.94 7.71
C SER A 283 8.25 31.80 8.70
N PRO A 284 8.78 31.24 9.81
CA PRO A 284 9.86 31.87 10.56
C PRO A 284 11.21 31.58 9.88
N THR A 285 12.00 32.64 9.65
CA THR A 285 13.36 32.54 9.11
C THR A 285 14.34 32.00 10.15
N ALA A 286 15.36 31.27 9.70
CA ALA A 286 16.37 30.67 10.56
C ALA A 286 17.15 31.69 11.41
N ALA A 287 17.37 31.37 12.68
CA ALA A 287 18.38 31.99 13.54
C ALA A 287 19.35 30.91 14.03
N ALA A 288 20.60 30.98 13.58
CA ALA A 288 21.64 30.07 14.03
C ALA A 288 22.13 30.46 15.43
N ALA A 289 22.14 29.51 16.37
CA ALA A 289 22.73 29.66 17.69
C ALA A 289 23.69 28.49 17.94
N THR A 290 24.99 28.75 17.72
CA THR A 290 26.07 27.81 18.04
C THR A 290 26.27 27.75 19.55
N LEU A 291 26.27 26.55 20.13
CA LEU A 291 26.68 26.32 21.51
C LEU A 291 27.81 25.29 21.54
N GLU A 292 29.00 25.76 21.88
CA GLU A 292 30.16 24.92 22.23
C GLU A 292 30.09 24.44 23.69
N PRO A 293 30.83 23.35 24.06
CA PRO A 293 30.58 22.61 25.29
C PRO A 293 31.21 23.23 26.55
N ALA A 294 30.63 22.90 27.71
CA ALA A 294 31.15 23.26 29.03
C ALA A 294 32.39 22.42 29.43
N PRO A 295 33.32 22.96 30.26
CA PRO A 295 34.61 22.34 30.54
C PRO A 295 34.62 21.38 31.75
N LEU A 296 35.64 20.53 31.80
CA LEU A 296 35.96 19.64 32.91
C LEU A 296 36.68 20.39 34.05
N GLU A 297 36.17 20.24 35.27
CA GLU A 297 36.88 20.61 36.51
C GLU A 297 37.98 19.57 36.83
N ALA A 298 39.23 20.03 36.98
CA ALA A 298 40.34 19.21 37.45
C ALA A 298 41.10 19.94 38.56
N SER A 299 41.25 19.27 39.71
CA SER A 299 41.74 19.87 40.94
C SER A 299 43.20 20.34 40.90
N SER A 300 43.45 21.49 41.50
CA SER A 300 44.77 22.11 41.69
C SER A 300 45.84 21.21 42.33
N ARG A 301 47.10 21.37 41.88
CA ARG A 301 48.22 21.81 42.74
C ARG A 301 49.41 22.22 41.86
N GLY A 302 49.78 23.49 41.92
CA GLY A 302 50.96 24.02 41.23
C GLY A 302 52.24 23.87 42.05
N ASN A 303 53.37 23.95 41.38
CA ASN A 303 54.65 24.34 41.98
C ASN A 303 55.25 25.47 41.15
N SER A 304 55.98 26.38 41.80
CA SER A 304 56.39 27.67 41.26
C SER A 304 57.80 27.67 40.68
N GLU A 305 58.00 28.37 39.56
CA GLU A 305 59.21 29.08 39.06
C GLU A 305 58.93 29.46 37.59
N GLY A 306 59.42 30.54 36.98
CA GLY A 306 60.23 31.64 37.49
C GLY A 306 61.01 32.32 36.35
N VAL A 307 60.77 33.63 36.13
CA VAL A 307 61.70 34.60 35.50
C VAL A 307 61.85 34.67 33.96
N ALA A 308 62.09 35.91 33.49
CA ALA A 308 62.67 36.38 32.22
C ALA A 308 61.79 36.55 30.95
N THR A 309 61.50 37.83 30.68
CA THR A 309 61.30 38.44 29.34
C THR A 309 62.52 38.27 28.41
N PRO A 310 62.37 38.47 27.10
CA PRO A 310 62.80 39.77 26.57
C PRO A 310 61.81 40.45 25.59
N THR A 311 62.08 41.73 25.35
CA THR A 311 61.26 42.71 24.60
C THR A 311 61.63 42.78 23.10
N GLN A 312 60.92 43.63 22.34
CA GLN A 312 61.21 44.15 20.97
C GLN A 312 60.57 43.37 19.81
N HIS A 313 60.07 43.99 18.71
CA HIS A 313 60.01 45.42 18.35
C HIS A 313 58.90 45.72 17.29
N ARG A 314 58.36 46.95 17.33
CA ARG A 314 58.09 47.84 16.17
C ARG A 314 56.94 47.54 15.18
N ALA A 315 55.88 48.36 15.27
CA ALA A 315 54.97 48.68 14.15
C ALA A 315 55.63 49.66 13.13
N PRO A 316 55.05 49.90 11.93
CA PRO A 316 54.25 51.14 11.78
C PRO A 316 53.14 51.15 10.69
N ALA A 317 52.45 52.31 10.58
CA ALA A 317 51.86 52.94 9.38
C ALA A 317 50.36 52.71 9.02
N THR A 318 49.53 53.59 9.59
CA THR A 318 48.29 54.24 9.08
C THR A 318 48.50 55.03 7.76
N PRO A 319 47.50 55.65 7.05
CA PRO A 319 46.20 56.22 7.52
C PRO A 319 44.99 56.02 6.53
N THR A 320 43.82 56.71 6.52
CA THR A 320 43.29 57.94 7.20
C THR A 320 41.73 57.99 7.20
N THR A 321 41.11 58.61 8.24
CA THR A 321 39.87 59.48 8.29
C THR A 321 38.63 59.27 7.38
N ALA A 322 37.37 59.58 7.77
CA ALA A 322 36.73 60.23 8.95
C ALA A 322 35.24 59.73 9.04
N SER A 323 34.56 59.54 10.18
CA SER A 323 34.08 60.49 11.23
C SER A 323 33.11 61.57 10.75
N ARG A 324 31.99 61.97 11.42
CA ARG A 324 31.07 61.43 12.47
C ARG A 324 29.94 62.49 12.69
N SER A 325 28.91 62.20 13.51
CA SER A 325 27.93 63.16 14.10
C SER A 325 26.81 63.66 13.15
N ALA A 326 25.49 63.52 13.33
CA ALA A 326 24.52 63.38 14.46
C ALA A 326 23.70 64.66 14.75
N SER A 327 22.36 64.56 14.68
CA SER A 327 21.33 65.39 15.37
C SER A 327 19.90 64.85 15.12
N PRO A 328 18.88 65.18 15.94
CA PRO A 328 17.62 64.41 16.02
C PRO A 328 16.36 65.19 15.53
N PRO A 329 15.10 64.88 15.96
CA PRO A 329 13.97 64.56 15.08
C PRO A 329 13.01 65.75 14.80
N PRO A 330 11.92 65.54 14.02
CA PRO A 330 10.59 65.72 14.65
C PRO A 330 9.41 64.87 14.13
N SER A 331 8.41 64.73 15.02
CA SER A 331 6.93 64.67 14.80
C SER A 331 6.26 63.72 13.78
N THR A 332 5.29 62.96 14.29
CA THR A 332 4.16 62.30 13.59
C THR A 332 3.30 63.30 12.79
N PRO A 333 2.57 62.84 11.75
CA PRO A 333 1.11 62.84 11.91
C PRO A 333 0.34 61.67 11.24
N ALA A 334 -0.82 61.37 11.86
CA ALA A 334 -2.11 60.94 11.29
C ALA A 334 -2.24 59.73 10.32
N SER A 335 -3.28 58.94 10.59
CA SER A 335 -3.75 57.80 9.79
C SER A 335 -4.39 58.19 8.46
N VAL A 336 -4.18 57.37 7.42
CA VAL A 336 -5.07 57.29 6.25
C VAL A 336 -5.45 55.83 6.01
N ALA A 337 -6.75 55.53 5.98
CA ALA A 337 -7.25 54.20 5.68
C ALA A 337 -7.18 53.92 4.16
N SER A 338 -6.68 52.75 3.78
CA SER A 338 -6.66 52.26 2.41
C SER A 338 -7.67 51.13 2.25
N SER A 339 -8.73 51.35 1.47
CA SER A 339 -9.74 50.33 1.15
C SER A 339 -9.19 49.30 0.16
N ALA A 340 -9.20 48.02 0.54
CA ALA A 340 -8.93 46.93 -0.40
C ALA A 340 -10.03 46.88 -1.48
N LYS A 341 -9.62 46.79 -2.75
CA LYS A 341 -10.52 46.79 -3.91
C LYS A 341 -10.81 45.34 -4.32
N ALA A 342 -12.10 45.01 -4.48
CA ALA A 342 -12.53 43.66 -4.88
C ALA A 342 -11.96 43.26 -6.26
N PRO A 343 -11.72 41.95 -6.50
CA PRO A 343 -11.12 41.46 -7.75
C PRO A 343 -12.02 41.72 -8.97
N SER A 344 -11.41 42.01 -10.11
CA SER A 344 -12.12 42.34 -11.35
C SER A 344 -12.82 41.13 -11.97
N THR A 345 -14.02 41.36 -12.52
CA THR A 345 -14.95 40.37 -13.10
C THR A 345 -14.40 39.47 -14.22
N ILE A 346 -13.23 39.78 -14.78
CA ILE A 346 -12.65 39.09 -15.94
C ILE A 346 -12.14 37.67 -15.60
N ASP A 347 -11.56 37.45 -14.41
CA ASP A 347 -11.06 36.12 -14.02
C ASP A 347 -12.20 35.13 -13.69
N SER A 348 -13.30 35.62 -13.12
CA SER A 348 -14.49 34.81 -12.84
C SER A 348 -15.15 34.25 -14.11
N GLU A 349 -15.11 34.98 -15.23
CA GLU A 349 -15.63 34.48 -16.52
C GLU A 349 -14.69 33.46 -17.16
N ARG A 350 -13.37 33.70 -17.14
CA ARG A 350 -12.38 32.71 -17.61
C ARG A 350 -12.50 31.38 -16.88
N MET A 351 -12.64 31.40 -15.56
CA MET A 351 -12.79 30.17 -14.77
C MET A 351 -14.13 29.46 -15.04
N ARG A 352 -15.22 30.20 -15.27
CA ARG A 352 -16.52 29.62 -15.72
C ARG A 352 -16.39 28.94 -17.09
N LEU A 353 -15.73 29.58 -18.04
CA LEU A 353 -15.53 29.04 -19.39
C LEU A 353 -14.66 27.78 -19.38
N PHE A 354 -13.62 27.74 -18.54
CA PHE A 354 -12.78 26.54 -18.37
C PHE A 354 -13.59 25.34 -17.84
N LYS A 355 -14.32 25.52 -16.72
CA LYS A 355 -15.18 24.47 -16.15
C LYS A 355 -16.26 23.98 -17.13
N LYS A 356 -16.81 24.88 -17.96
CA LYS A 356 -17.77 24.52 -19.02
C LYS A 356 -17.14 23.68 -20.13
N ALA A 357 -15.92 24.00 -20.55
CA ALA A 357 -15.18 23.24 -21.57
C ALA A 357 -14.74 21.85 -21.08
N GLU A 358 -14.48 21.71 -19.78
CA GLU A 358 -14.19 20.45 -19.10
C GLU A 358 -15.44 19.55 -19.02
N LEU A 359 -16.58 20.10 -18.58
CA LEU A 359 -17.87 19.39 -18.56
C LEU A 359 -18.28 18.87 -19.95
N ILE A 360 -18.06 19.66 -21.01
CA ILE A 360 -18.34 19.24 -22.40
C ILE A 360 -17.43 18.08 -22.83
N ARG A 361 -16.15 18.07 -22.44
CA ARG A 361 -15.24 16.95 -22.71
C ARG A 361 -15.70 15.68 -21.99
N ASN A 362 -16.04 15.78 -20.70
CA ASN A 362 -16.46 14.64 -19.88
C ASN A 362 -17.78 14.04 -20.40
N ASN A 363 -18.76 14.88 -20.78
CA ASN A 363 -20.01 14.41 -21.38
C ASN A 363 -19.79 13.73 -22.75
N ARG A 364 -18.83 14.19 -23.55
CA ARG A 364 -18.49 13.56 -24.84
C ARG A 364 -17.77 12.23 -24.66
N ALA A 365 -16.91 12.10 -23.64
CA ALA A 365 -16.32 10.81 -23.28
C ALA A 365 -17.40 9.79 -22.87
N ALA A 366 -18.30 10.18 -21.95
CA ALA A 366 -19.40 9.33 -21.51
C ALA A 366 -20.35 8.90 -22.66
N GLN A 367 -20.56 9.75 -23.68
CA GLN A 367 -21.33 9.38 -24.87
C GLN A 367 -20.61 8.35 -25.76
N LEU A 368 -19.29 8.44 -25.89
CA LEU A 368 -18.48 7.47 -26.64
C LEU A 368 -18.44 6.11 -25.92
N ASP A 369 -18.29 6.11 -24.60
CA ASP A 369 -18.35 4.90 -23.76
C ASP A 369 -19.72 4.21 -23.87
N ALA A 370 -20.81 4.98 -23.82
CA ALA A 370 -22.17 4.48 -24.01
C ALA A 370 -22.41 3.92 -25.43
N GLN A 371 -21.72 4.43 -26.44
CA GLN A 371 -21.80 3.93 -27.81
C GLN A 371 -20.99 2.63 -27.99
N ALA A 372 -19.83 2.52 -27.34
CA ALA A 372 -19.04 1.29 -27.29
C ALA A 372 -19.72 0.16 -26.49
N ALA A 373 -20.42 0.49 -25.39
CA ALA A 373 -21.22 -0.46 -24.64
C ALA A 373 -22.32 -1.11 -25.51
N LYS A 374 -23.02 -0.30 -26.32
CA LYS A 374 -24.07 -0.80 -27.23
C LYS A 374 -23.56 -1.72 -28.34
N SER A 375 -22.32 -1.54 -28.83
CA SER A 375 -21.76 -2.49 -29.80
C SER A 375 -21.31 -3.79 -29.14
N LYS A 376 -20.83 -3.74 -27.88
CA LYS A 376 -20.53 -4.95 -27.11
C LYS A 376 -21.78 -5.78 -26.82
N ASP A 377 -22.88 -5.15 -26.40
CA ASP A 377 -24.18 -5.83 -26.18
C ASP A 377 -24.67 -6.62 -27.41
N ALA A 378 -24.45 -6.11 -28.62
CA ALA A 378 -24.83 -6.80 -29.85
C ALA A 378 -24.03 -8.09 -30.05
N ALA A 379 -22.70 -8.04 -29.91
CA ALA A 379 -21.83 -9.21 -30.00
C ALA A 379 -22.08 -10.22 -28.85
N HIS A 380 -22.42 -9.72 -27.65
CA HIS A 380 -22.69 -10.55 -26.49
C HIS A 380 -23.97 -11.39 -26.66
N ARG A 381 -25.01 -10.84 -27.31
CA ARG A 381 -26.23 -11.61 -27.65
C ARG A 381 -25.99 -12.71 -28.68
N GLU A 382 -25.11 -12.48 -29.66
CA GLU A 382 -24.74 -13.48 -30.67
C GLU A 382 -24.02 -14.68 -30.02
N LEU A 383 -23.10 -14.42 -29.08
CA LEU A 383 -22.46 -15.45 -28.26
C LEU A 383 -23.46 -16.20 -27.35
N PHE A 384 -24.41 -15.49 -26.73
CA PHE A 384 -25.40 -16.08 -25.83
C PHE A 384 -26.34 -17.06 -26.55
N HIS A 385 -26.80 -16.73 -27.76
CA HIS A 385 -27.60 -17.65 -28.58
C HIS A 385 -26.82 -18.93 -28.96
N ARG A 386 -25.54 -18.78 -29.31
CA ARG A 386 -24.66 -19.90 -29.69
C ARG A 386 -24.32 -20.83 -28.51
N ALA A 387 -24.36 -20.33 -27.28
CA ALA A 387 -24.25 -21.15 -26.07
C ALA A 387 -25.58 -21.84 -25.70
N ALA A 388 -26.72 -21.19 -25.95
CA ALA A 388 -28.05 -21.74 -25.65
C ALA A 388 -28.43 -22.94 -26.53
N GLU A 389 -28.01 -22.97 -27.80
CA GLU A 389 -28.24 -24.12 -28.70
C GLU A 389 -27.56 -25.43 -28.26
N VAL A 390 -26.60 -25.37 -27.33
CA VAL A 390 -25.86 -26.54 -26.83
C VAL A 390 -26.61 -27.25 -25.69
N VAL A 391 -27.61 -26.62 -25.08
CA VAL A 391 -28.38 -27.18 -23.94
C VAL A 391 -29.71 -27.78 -24.42
N GLY A 392 -29.63 -28.66 -25.41
CA GLY A 392 -30.72 -29.50 -25.90
C GLY A 392 -30.75 -30.87 -25.21
N GLU A 393 -31.95 -31.32 -24.82
CA GLU A 393 -32.21 -32.55 -24.06
C GLU A 393 -31.50 -33.81 -24.62
N GLY A 394 -30.73 -34.52 -23.79
CA GLY A 394 -30.09 -35.79 -24.20
C GLY A 394 -29.34 -36.53 -23.07
N THR A 395 -29.66 -37.80 -22.86
CA THR A 395 -29.06 -38.65 -21.81
C THR A 395 -27.76 -39.34 -22.25
N THR A 396 -26.71 -39.15 -21.47
CA THR A 396 -25.58 -40.08 -21.18
C THR A 396 -24.66 -40.59 -22.30
N LYS A 397 -23.35 -40.50 -21.99
CA LYS A 397 -22.17 -41.17 -22.59
C LYS A 397 -21.63 -40.61 -23.91
N ASP A 398 -20.30 -40.55 -23.95
CA ASP A 398 -19.40 -40.28 -25.08
C ASP A 398 -19.32 -38.84 -25.64
N MET A 399 -19.68 -37.84 -24.83
CA MET A 399 -19.04 -36.53 -24.87
C MET A 399 -18.61 -36.12 -23.46
N THR A 400 -17.30 -36.01 -23.21
CA THR A 400 -16.81 -35.37 -21.97
C THR A 400 -17.20 -33.89 -22.00
N SER A 401 -17.92 -33.49 -20.95
CA SER A 401 -18.40 -32.12 -20.75
C SER A 401 -17.24 -31.14 -20.63
N PHE A 402 -17.52 -29.84 -20.66
CA PHE A 402 -16.47 -28.84 -20.46
C PHE A 402 -15.93 -28.94 -19.03
N GLU A 403 -16.84 -29.18 -18.07
CA GLU A 403 -16.59 -29.43 -16.66
C GLU A 403 -15.66 -30.62 -16.45
N ASP A 404 -15.90 -31.76 -17.11
CA ASP A 404 -15.02 -32.95 -17.03
C ASP A 404 -13.57 -32.58 -17.40
N LYS A 405 -13.38 -31.81 -18.49
CA LYS A 405 -12.04 -31.42 -18.99
C LYS A 405 -11.35 -30.42 -18.06
N VAL A 406 -12.09 -29.55 -17.38
CA VAL A 406 -11.55 -28.66 -16.35
C VAL A 406 -11.11 -29.48 -15.13
N VAL A 407 -11.89 -30.49 -14.73
CA VAL A 407 -11.55 -31.40 -13.62
C VAL A 407 -10.37 -32.30 -13.96
N ASP A 408 -10.28 -32.82 -15.18
CA ASP A 408 -9.13 -33.61 -15.67
C ASP A 408 -7.82 -32.81 -15.58
N GLU A 409 -7.83 -31.53 -15.97
CA GLU A 409 -6.65 -30.67 -15.90
C GLU A 409 -6.28 -30.31 -14.44
N HIS A 410 -7.27 -30.07 -13.57
CA HIS A 410 -7.03 -29.97 -12.11
C HIS A 410 -6.38 -31.25 -11.57
N ASN A 411 -6.89 -32.41 -11.97
CA ASN A 411 -6.38 -33.70 -11.56
C ASN A 411 -4.98 -33.99 -12.13
N PHE A 412 -4.64 -33.46 -13.31
CA PHE A 412 -3.27 -33.50 -13.83
C PHE A 412 -2.31 -32.69 -12.94
N ALA A 413 -2.67 -31.47 -12.54
CA ALA A 413 -1.88 -30.66 -11.62
C ALA A 413 -1.72 -31.32 -10.24
N ARG A 414 -2.81 -31.87 -9.68
CA ARG A 414 -2.84 -32.49 -8.34
C ARG A 414 -2.10 -33.82 -8.25
N THR A 415 -2.32 -34.72 -9.21
CA THR A 415 -1.78 -36.10 -9.15
C THR A 415 -0.37 -36.21 -9.72
N LYS A 416 0.07 -35.25 -10.56
CA LYS A 416 1.37 -35.27 -11.24
C LYS A 416 2.02 -33.88 -11.28
N PRO A 417 2.19 -33.17 -10.14
CA PRO A 417 2.58 -31.76 -10.10
C PRO A 417 3.91 -31.48 -10.81
N ALA A 418 4.94 -32.32 -10.62
CA ALA A 418 6.21 -32.19 -11.33
C ALA A 418 6.09 -32.35 -12.87
N LYS A 419 5.17 -33.20 -13.34
CA LYS A 419 4.89 -33.38 -14.78
C LYS A 419 4.09 -32.19 -15.32
N TYR A 420 3.11 -31.69 -14.57
CA TYR A 420 2.36 -30.47 -14.88
C TYR A 420 3.30 -29.25 -15.01
N ALA A 421 4.23 -29.09 -14.07
CA ALA A 421 5.26 -28.05 -14.11
C ALA A 421 6.11 -28.11 -15.40
N ALA A 422 6.49 -29.32 -15.84
CA ALA A 422 7.26 -29.52 -17.05
C ALA A 422 6.47 -29.26 -18.35
N GLU A 423 5.22 -29.73 -18.43
CA GLU A 423 4.42 -29.73 -19.67
C GLU A 423 3.51 -28.50 -19.85
N ARG A 424 3.09 -27.84 -18.76
CA ARG A 424 2.19 -26.67 -18.79
C ARG A 424 2.90 -25.37 -18.42
N VAL A 425 3.66 -25.37 -17.31
CA VAL A 425 4.19 -24.13 -16.73
C VAL A 425 5.52 -23.72 -17.36
N ARG A 426 6.49 -24.64 -17.53
CA ARG A 426 7.81 -24.32 -18.10
C ARG A 426 7.76 -23.68 -19.50
N PRO A 427 6.85 -24.05 -20.44
CA PRO A 427 6.71 -23.37 -21.73
C PRO A 427 6.35 -21.88 -21.63
N LEU A 428 5.82 -21.41 -20.50
CA LEU A 428 5.47 -19.99 -20.29
C LEU A 428 6.69 -19.09 -20.07
N LEU A 429 7.84 -19.63 -19.65
CA LEU A 429 9.06 -18.85 -19.43
C LEU A 429 9.52 -18.13 -20.73
N ALA A 430 9.29 -18.74 -21.90
CA ALA A 430 9.58 -18.15 -23.20
C ALA A 430 8.51 -17.14 -23.68
N LYS A 431 7.36 -17.05 -22.99
CA LYS A 431 6.21 -16.20 -23.33
C LYS A 431 6.03 -15.00 -22.39
N ALA A 432 6.73 -14.96 -21.27
CA ALA A 432 6.72 -13.84 -20.34
C ALA A 432 7.56 -12.67 -20.86
N ARG A 433 7.04 -11.45 -20.80
CA ARG A 433 7.77 -10.21 -21.13
C ARG A 433 7.45 -9.13 -20.11
N GLY A 434 8.42 -8.79 -19.27
CA GLY A 434 8.22 -7.82 -18.18
C GLY A 434 7.10 -8.27 -17.23
N ARG A 435 6.06 -7.43 -17.10
CA ARG A 435 4.82 -7.70 -16.34
C ARG A 435 3.67 -8.25 -17.20
N SER A 436 3.95 -8.82 -18.37
CA SER A 436 2.96 -9.41 -19.26
C SER A 436 3.24 -10.88 -19.54
N LEU A 437 2.18 -11.68 -19.64
CA LEU A 437 2.25 -13.11 -19.91
C LEU A 437 1.18 -13.53 -20.93
N VAL A 438 1.60 -14.25 -21.99
CA VAL A 438 0.70 -14.73 -23.05
C VAL A 438 0.26 -16.18 -22.79
N ILE A 439 -1.02 -16.38 -22.48
CA ILE A 439 -1.68 -17.68 -22.24
C ILE A 439 -2.85 -17.82 -23.23
N GLY A 440 -3.04 -19.00 -23.85
CA GLY A 440 -4.10 -19.18 -24.88
C GLY A 440 -4.07 -18.22 -26.07
N GLY A 441 -2.96 -17.49 -26.29
CA GLY A 441 -2.87 -16.40 -27.27
C GLY A 441 -3.42 -15.05 -26.80
N LYS A 442 -3.99 -14.97 -25.59
CA LYS A 442 -4.42 -13.72 -24.94
C LYS A 442 -3.30 -13.18 -24.06
N GLU A 443 -3.12 -11.86 -24.08
CA GLU A 443 -2.14 -11.18 -23.24
C GLU A 443 -2.75 -10.89 -21.87
N MET A 444 -2.14 -11.39 -20.80
CA MET A 444 -2.58 -11.16 -19.42
C MET A 444 -1.59 -10.24 -18.69
N PRO A 445 -2.05 -9.11 -18.11
CA PRO A 445 -1.23 -8.29 -17.24
C PRO A 445 -1.04 -9.01 -15.89
N THR A 446 0.19 -9.00 -15.38
CA THR A 446 0.61 -9.72 -14.18
C THR A 446 1.22 -8.76 -13.16
N LYS A 447 0.99 -8.92 -11.85
CA LYS A 447 1.69 -8.08 -10.84
C LYS A 447 3.20 -8.37 -10.82
N GLU A 448 3.56 -9.66 -10.85
CA GLU A 448 4.91 -10.16 -10.58
C GLU A 448 5.67 -10.68 -11.83
N GLY A 449 5.02 -10.79 -13.00
CA GLY A 449 5.67 -11.23 -14.24
C GLY A 449 6.27 -12.64 -14.17
N LEU A 450 7.50 -12.78 -14.66
CA LEU A 450 8.24 -14.05 -14.66
C LEU A 450 8.35 -14.69 -13.26
N PHE A 451 8.33 -13.89 -12.18
CA PHE A 451 8.36 -14.41 -10.81
C PHE A 451 7.12 -15.27 -10.49
N ALA A 452 5.94 -14.93 -11.00
CA ALA A 452 4.74 -15.73 -10.75
C ALA A 452 4.81 -17.13 -11.38
N VAL A 453 5.43 -17.22 -12.56
CA VAL A 453 5.70 -18.47 -13.27
C VAL A 453 6.78 -19.29 -12.56
N ASN A 454 7.88 -18.65 -12.14
CA ASN A 454 8.97 -19.31 -11.40
C ASN A 454 8.52 -19.83 -10.04
N ASP A 455 7.72 -19.06 -9.30
CA ASP A 455 7.15 -19.46 -8.01
C ASP A 455 6.14 -20.62 -8.18
N LEU A 456 5.39 -20.68 -9.29
CA LEU A 456 4.55 -21.84 -9.59
C LEU A 456 5.39 -23.09 -9.89
N LEU A 457 6.48 -22.95 -10.66
CA LEU A 457 7.42 -24.05 -10.90
C LEU A 457 8.00 -24.58 -9.59
N ALA A 458 8.42 -23.69 -8.68
CA ALA A 458 8.92 -24.06 -7.36
C ALA A 458 7.84 -24.71 -6.48
N THR A 459 6.61 -24.15 -6.48
CA THR A 459 5.46 -24.71 -5.75
C THR A 459 5.17 -26.14 -6.19
N LEU A 460 5.06 -26.38 -7.49
CA LEU A 460 4.74 -27.70 -8.05
C LEU A 460 5.91 -28.71 -7.93
N ALA A 461 7.16 -28.25 -7.97
CA ALA A 461 8.32 -29.11 -7.71
C ALA A 461 8.35 -29.63 -6.26
N ASN A 462 7.89 -28.83 -5.30
CA ASN A 462 7.87 -29.15 -3.87
C ASN A 462 6.53 -29.74 -3.39
N SER A 463 5.49 -29.79 -4.24
CA SER A 463 4.18 -30.33 -3.88
C SER A 463 4.13 -31.85 -4.02
N PRO A 464 3.76 -32.62 -2.98
CA PRO A 464 3.52 -34.05 -3.13
C PRO A 464 2.27 -34.29 -3.98
N PRO A 465 2.20 -35.40 -4.75
CA PRO A 465 0.96 -35.83 -5.38
C PRO A 465 -0.18 -35.97 -4.37
N CYS A 466 -1.34 -35.38 -4.67
CA CYS A 466 -2.56 -35.53 -3.88
C CYS A 466 -3.66 -36.24 -4.68
N ALA A 467 -4.69 -36.71 -3.98
CA ALA A 467 -5.78 -37.48 -4.58
C ALA A 467 -6.52 -36.68 -5.68
N ALA A 468 -6.99 -37.39 -6.71
CA ALA A 468 -7.88 -36.81 -7.71
C ALA A 468 -9.18 -36.32 -7.05
N LEU A 469 -9.70 -35.20 -7.55
CA LEU A 469 -11.01 -34.67 -7.23
C LEU A 469 -12.07 -35.41 -8.04
N GLU A 470 -13.15 -35.81 -7.37
CA GLU A 470 -14.34 -36.37 -8.00
C GLU A 470 -15.32 -35.23 -8.37
N LEU A 471 -15.76 -35.20 -9.63
CA LEU A 471 -16.77 -34.24 -10.09
C LEU A 471 -18.14 -34.56 -9.46
N ASN A 472 -18.73 -33.55 -8.81
CA ASN A 472 -20.06 -33.65 -8.23
C ASN A 472 -20.99 -32.59 -8.83
N TYR A 473 -21.99 -33.04 -9.59
CA TYR A 473 -22.95 -32.16 -10.28
C TYR A 473 -23.82 -31.32 -9.34
N ALA A 474 -23.95 -31.67 -8.06
CA ALA A 474 -24.64 -30.83 -7.08
C ALA A 474 -23.79 -29.62 -6.66
N ILE A 475 -22.47 -29.80 -6.57
CA ILE A 475 -21.51 -28.70 -6.41
C ILE A 475 -21.46 -27.86 -7.70
N SER A 476 -21.48 -28.47 -8.89
CA SER A 476 -21.54 -27.72 -10.16
C SER A 476 -22.76 -26.80 -10.28
N ARG A 477 -23.91 -27.15 -9.67
CA ARG A 477 -25.07 -26.26 -9.60
C ARG A 477 -24.80 -25.03 -8.73
N ALA A 478 -24.15 -25.19 -7.57
CA ALA A 478 -23.75 -24.06 -6.71
C ALA A 478 -22.79 -23.10 -7.44
N ALA A 479 -21.79 -23.65 -8.14
CA ALA A 479 -20.87 -22.88 -8.97
C ALA A 479 -21.59 -22.18 -10.13
N THR A 480 -22.57 -22.84 -10.77
CA THR A 480 -23.38 -22.28 -11.86
C THR A 480 -24.29 -21.14 -11.40
N GLU A 481 -24.88 -21.23 -10.21
CA GLU A 481 -25.62 -20.12 -9.59
C GLU A 481 -24.73 -18.89 -9.47
N HIS A 482 -23.48 -19.05 -9.00
CA HIS A 482 -22.57 -17.93 -8.84
C HIS A 482 -22.08 -17.37 -10.18
N ALA A 483 -21.68 -18.22 -11.12
CA ALA A 483 -21.18 -17.77 -12.43
C ALA A 483 -22.20 -16.91 -13.19
N ARG A 484 -23.50 -17.20 -13.04
CA ARG A 484 -24.59 -16.39 -13.59
C ARG A 484 -24.68 -15.02 -12.92
N ASP A 485 -24.67 -14.98 -11.58
CA ASP A 485 -24.77 -13.74 -10.79
C ASP A 485 -23.64 -12.75 -11.11
N LEU A 486 -22.39 -13.22 -11.18
CA LEU A 486 -21.23 -12.41 -11.57
C LEU A 486 -21.39 -11.84 -12.99
N SER A 487 -21.91 -12.66 -13.91
CA SER A 487 -22.07 -12.33 -15.32
C SER A 487 -23.15 -11.27 -15.59
N GLU A 488 -24.21 -11.23 -14.78
CA GLU A 488 -25.26 -10.20 -14.87
C GLU A 488 -24.74 -8.78 -14.53
N ARG A 489 -23.63 -8.68 -13.78
CA ARG A 489 -23.10 -7.41 -13.26
C ARG A 489 -21.75 -6.98 -13.84
N GLY A 490 -20.95 -7.90 -14.36
CA GLY A 490 -19.61 -7.59 -14.85
C GLY A 490 -18.58 -7.36 -13.75
N VAL A 491 -18.82 -7.86 -12.54
CA VAL A 491 -17.95 -7.74 -11.37
C VAL A 491 -17.65 -9.14 -10.84
N LEU A 492 -16.42 -9.35 -10.37
CA LEU A 492 -16.03 -10.57 -9.64
C LEU A 492 -16.08 -10.26 -8.14
N ASP A 493 -16.88 -11.00 -7.39
CA ASP A 493 -16.98 -10.96 -5.93
C ASP A 493 -17.10 -12.41 -5.42
N ALA A 494 -16.87 -12.65 -4.12
CA ALA A 494 -17.13 -13.94 -3.48
C ALA A 494 -18.59 -14.07 -2.99
N VAL A 495 -19.29 -12.95 -2.85
CA VAL A 495 -20.70 -12.88 -2.43
C VAL A 495 -21.57 -12.51 -3.64
N GLY A 496 -22.53 -13.36 -3.97
CA GLY A 496 -23.50 -13.08 -5.02
C GLY A 496 -24.48 -11.97 -4.64
N PHE A 497 -25.16 -11.37 -5.61
CA PHE A 497 -26.10 -10.28 -5.36
C PHE A 497 -27.36 -10.71 -4.59
N ASP A 498 -27.72 -12.01 -4.62
CA ASP A 498 -28.71 -12.59 -3.71
C ASP A 498 -28.25 -12.63 -2.23
N GLY A 499 -27.04 -12.15 -1.94
CA GLY A 499 -26.39 -12.17 -0.62
C GLY A 499 -25.78 -13.53 -0.27
N ALA A 500 -25.86 -14.53 -1.15
CA ALA A 500 -25.29 -15.84 -0.90
C ALA A 500 -23.77 -15.82 -1.13
N ASN A 501 -23.02 -16.11 -0.08
CA ASN A 501 -21.63 -16.56 -0.18
C ASN A 501 -21.58 -18.06 -0.55
N LEU A 502 -20.37 -18.56 -0.83
CA LEU A 502 -20.09 -19.97 -1.11
C LEU A 502 -20.81 -20.95 -0.17
N ALA A 503 -20.71 -20.75 1.15
CA ALA A 503 -21.31 -21.64 2.12
C ALA A 503 -22.85 -21.65 2.05
N THR A 504 -23.48 -20.52 1.72
CA THR A 504 -24.93 -20.42 1.48
C THR A 504 -25.33 -21.16 0.19
N ARG A 505 -24.58 -20.99 -0.91
CA ARG A 505 -24.84 -21.70 -2.19
C ARG A 505 -24.68 -23.21 -2.01
N MET A 506 -23.60 -23.66 -1.39
CA MET A 506 -23.32 -25.08 -1.13
C MET A 506 -24.41 -25.76 -0.29
N LYS A 507 -24.94 -25.06 0.73
CA LYS A 507 -26.04 -25.56 1.59
C LYS A 507 -27.35 -25.82 0.85
N ARG A 508 -27.56 -25.24 -0.34
CA ARG A 508 -28.76 -25.51 -1.19
C ARG A 508 -28.72 -26.92 -1.80
N HIS A 509 -27.52 -27.49 -1.98
CA HIS A 509 -27.29 -28.73 -2.73
C HIS A 509 -26.74 -29.88 -1.87
N GLY A 510 -26.13 -29.58 -0.72
CA GLY A 510 -25.53 -30.59 0.16
C GLY A 510 -24.99 -30.02 1.47
N LYS A 511 -24.18 -30.82 2.16
CA LYS A 511 -23.39 -30.43 3.33
C LYS A 511 -21.94 -30.80 3.07
N CYS A 512 -20.99 -29.99 3.53
CA CYS A 512 -19.56 -30.30 3.49
C CYS A 512 -18.91 -29.86 4.81
N SER A 513 -17.79 -30.50 5.18
CA SER A 513 -17.02 -30.10 6.36
C SER A 513 -16.15 -28.87 6.10
N ALA A 514 -15.71 -28.67 4.86
CA ALA A 514 -15.07 -27.46 4.37
C ALA A 514 -15.42 -27.23 2.90
N CYS A 515 -15.44 -25.98 2.48
CA CYS A 515 -15.56 -25.57 1.08
C CYS A 515 -14.58 -24.44 0.73
N ALA A 516 -14.20 -24.36 -0.54
CA ALA A 516 -13.43 -23.26 -1.11
C ALA A 516 -13.86 -23.02 -2.56
N GLU A 517 -13.49 -21.88 -3.13
CA GLU A 517 -13.91 -21.42 -4.46
C GLU A 517 -12.70 -20.81 -5.19
N ALA A 518 -12.66 -20.98 -6.51
CA ALA A 518 -11.67 -20.36 -7.40
C ALA A 518 -12.36 -19.85 -8.68
N PHE A 519 -11.84 -18.77 -9.24
CA PHE A 519 -12.37 -18.11 -10.43
C PHE A 519 -11.38 -18.18 -11.59
N GLY A 520 -11.89 -18.46 -12.78
CA GLY A 520 -11.18 -18.25 -14.05
C GLY A 520 -11.90 -17.20 -14.88
N THR A 521 -11.15 -16.38 -15.62
CA THR A 521 -11.72 -15.41 -16.55
C THR A 521 -10.86 -15.27 -17.81
N MET A 522 -11.37 -14.59 -18.83
CA MET A 522 -10.70 -14.26 -20.10
C MET A 522 -10.35 -15.45 -21.00
N LEU A 523 -10.15 -16.64 -20.45
CA LEU A 523 -9.69 -17.83 -21.18
C LEU A 523 -10.86 -18.80 -21.44
N GLU A 524 -10.70 -19.60 -22.50
CA GLU A 524 -11.76 -20.49 -23.02
C GLU A 524 -11.33 -21.98 -23.06
N SER A 525 -10.02 -22.24 -22.95
CA SER A 525 -9.43 -23.58 -22.95
C SER A 525 -9.29 -24.08 -21.51
N PRO A 526 -9.76 -25.31 -21.16
CA PRO A 526 -9.62 -25.87 -19.81
C PRO A 526 -8.17 -25.87 -19.31
N ALA A 527 -7.20 -26.16 -20.20
CA ALA A 527 -5.78 -26.14 -19.87
C ALA A 527 -5.30 -24.73 -19.49
N ASP A 528 -5.66 -23.73 -20.28
CA ASP A 528 -5.26 -22.34 -20.06
C ASP A 528 -5.96 -21.73 -18.82
N ILE A 529 -7.23 -22.08 -18.58
CA ILE A 529 -8.01 -21.66 -17.40
C ILE A 529 -7.34 -22.16 -16.10
N VAL A 530 -7.07 -23.47 -15.99
CA VAL A 530 -6.45 -24.04 -14.77
C VAL A 530 -5.02 -23.55 -14.60
N LEU A 531 -4.28 -23.38 -15.69
CA LEU A 531 -2.94 -22.79 -15.67
C LEU A 531 -2.96 -21.35 -15.16
N ALA A 532 -3.91 -20.52 -15.58
CA ALA A 532 -4.09 -19.15 -15.09
C ALA A 532 -4.53 -19.12 -13.61
N MET A 533 -5.48 -19.96 -13.20
CA MET A 533 -5.87 -20.14 -11.79
C MET A 533 -4.68 -20.55 -10.92
N LEU A 534 -3.79 -21.40 -11.44
CA LEU A 534 -2.56 -21.79 -10.75
C LEU A 534 -1.49 -20.69 -10.79
N ILE A 535 -1.47 -19.77 -11.74
CA ILE A 535 -0.47 -18.69 -11.76
C ILE A 535 -0.82 -17.60 -10.74
N ASP A 536 -2.08 -17.17 -10.66
CA ASP A 536 -2.64 -16.27 -9.62
C ASP A 536 -1.67 -15.14 -9.20
N ASP A 537 -1.53 -14.14 -10.05
CA ASP A 537 -0.74 -12.92 -9.80
C ASP A 537 -1.60 -11.65 -9.64
N GLY A 538 -2.85 -11.85 -9.18
CA GLY A 538 -3.60 -10.84 -8.42
C GLY A 538 -3.27 -10.84 -6.91
N LYS A 539 -2.81 -12.00 -6.41
CA LYS A 539 -2.12 -12.28 -5.13
C LYS A 539 -2.63 -11.57 -3.86
N TYR A 540 -3.34 -12.32 -3.01
CA TYR A 540 -3.36 -12.18 -1.54
C TYR A 540 -3.72 -13.54 -0.89
N ASP A 541 -2.83 -14.53 -0.78
CA ASP A 541 -1.44 -14.68 -1.24
C ASP A 541 -1.31 -16.06 -1.95
N ARG A 542 -1.81 -16.17 -3.19
CA ARG A 542 -1.94 -17.42 -3.96
C ARG A 542 -2.99 -18.40 -3.43
N ARG A 543 -4.18 -17.86 -3.12
CA ARG A 543 -5.33 -18.62 -2.58
C ARG A 543 -5.74 -19.77 -3.50
N ASN A 544 -5.81 -19.53 -4.81
CA ASN A 544 -6.23 -20.57 -5.77
C ASN A 544 -5.29 -21.77 -5.76
N ARG A 545 -3.96 -21.58 -5.67
CA ARG A 545 -2.99 -22.68 -5.53
C ARG A 545 -3.19 -23.47 -4.25
N LYS A 546 -3.34 -22.77 -3.12
CA LYS A 546 -3.58 -23.36 -1.79
C LYS A 546 -4.88 -24.17 -1.75
N THR A 547 -5.88 -23.79 -2.55
CA THR A 547 -7.13 -24.54 -2.76
C THR A 547 -6.94 -25.74 -3.69
N ILE A 548 -6.47 -25.52 -4.93
CA ILE A 548 -6.35 -26.55 -5.98
C ILE A 548 -5.45 -27.71 -5.53
N LEU A 549 -4.36 -27.42 -4.82
CA LEU A 549 -3.40 -28.42 -4.34
C LEU A 549 -3.70 -28.92 -2.91
N ASN A 550 -4.85 -28.57 -2.32
CA ASN A 550 -5.20 -29.00 -0.97
C ASN A 550 -5.56 -30.49 -0.93
N PRO A 551 -4.88 -31.33 -0.13
CA PRO A 551 -5.19 -32.76 -0.04
C PRO A 551 -6.52 -33.05 0.67
N ASN A 552 -7.08 -32.10 1.43
CA ASN A 552 -8.33 -32.29 2.16
C ASN A 552 -9.59 -32.16 1.27
N PHE A 553 -9.47 -31.49 0.12
CA PHE A 553 -10.56 -31.44 -0.86
C PHE A 553 -10.54 -32.70 -1.72
N THR A 554 -11.68 -33.39 -1.76
CA THR A 554 -11.89 -34.67 -2.46
C THR A 554 -12.94 -34.59 -3.55
N THR A 555 -13.83 -33.59 -3.47
CA THR A 555 -14.91 -33.36 -4.45
C THR A 555 -14.83 -31.95 -5.02
N VAL A 556 -15.26 -31.80 -6.26
CA VAL A 556 -15.24 -30.53 -7.00
C VAL A 556 -16.51 -30.37 -7.82
N GLY A 557 -16.93 -29.14 -8.04
CA GLY A 557 -17.95 -28.76 -9.02
C GLY A 557 -17.47 -27.58 -9.82
N CYS A 558 -17.94 -27.47 -11.06
CA CYS A 558 -17.52 -26.45 -12.01
C CYS A 558 -18.76 -25.88 -12.68
N SER A 559 -18.80 -24.57 -12.88
CA SER A 559 -19.80 -23.96 -13.77
C SER A 559 -19.45 -24.27 -15.23
N PRO A 560 -20.42 -24.20 -16.16
CA PRO A 560 -20.09 -24.02 -17.56
C PRO A 560 -19.35 -22.68 -17.76
N LEU A 561 -18.65 -22.56 -18.88
CA LEU A 561 -18.02 -21.31 -19.28
C LEU A 561 -19.11 -20.26 -19.57
N THR A 562 -19.16 -19.19 -18.78
CA THR A 562 -20.24 -18.19 -18.80
C THR A 562 -19.74 -16.87 -19.40
N PRO A 563 -20.47 -16.20 -20.32
CA PRO A 563 -20.06 -14.91 -20.86
C PRO A 563 -20.06 -13.80 -19.79
N HIS A 564 -19.01 -12.99 -19.71
CA HIS A 564 -18.86 -11.96 -18.66
C HIS A 564 -18.47 -10.60 -19.25
N PRO A 565 -19.27 -9.53 -19.07
CA PRO A 565 -19.18 -8.31 -19.89
C PRO A 565 -17.91 -7.47 -19.69
N LYS A 566 -17.14 -7.72 -18.63
CA LYS A 566 -15.84 -7.06 -18.36
C LYS A 566 -14.60 -7.91 -18.72
N TYR A 567 -14.73 -9.23 -18.74
CA TYR A 567 -13.58 -10.16 -18.84
C TYR A 567 -13.76 -11.22 -19.93
N ASP A 568 -14.67 -10.98 -20.88
CA ASP A 568 -15.18 -11.87 -21.93
C ASP A 568 -15.85 -13.16 -21.42
N THR A 569 -15.17 -13.93 -20.58
CA THR A 569 -15.64 -15.18 -19.97
C THR A 569 -15.39 -15.20 -18.46
N CYS A 570 -16.20 -15.97 -17.75
CA CYS A 570 -16.04 -16.31 -16.35
C CYS A 570 -16.39 -17.79 -16.12
N ILE A 571 -15.68 -18.43 -15.19
CA ILE A 571 -15.95 -19.77 -14.70
C ILE A 571 -15.70 -19.83 -13.20
N VAL A 572 -16.58 -20.53 -12.48
CA VAL A 572 -16.49 -20.74 -11.03
C VAL A 572 -16.20 -22.22 -10.78
N VAL A 573 -15.23 -22.50 -9.91
CA VAL A 573 -14.88 -23.86 -9.48
C VAL A 573 -14.94 -23.94 -7.96
N ASP A 574 -15.83 -24.78 -7.46
CA ASP A 574 -16.10 -24.99 -6.05
C ASP A 574 -15.51 -26.33 -5.61
N TYR A 575 -14.83 -26.36 -4.47
CA TYR A 575 -14.16 -27.53 -3.90
C TYR A 575 -14.78 -27.85 -2.55
N ALA A 576 -14.91 -29.13 -2.22
CA ALA A 576 -15.45 -29.56 -0.94
C ALA A 576 -14.72 -30.77 -0.34
N ALA A 577 -14.67 -30.77 0.98
CA ALA A 577 -14.26 -31.89 1.82
C ALA A 577 -15.53 -32.56 2.39
N GLY A 578 -15.61 -33.89 2.26
CA GLY A 578 -16.73 -34.68 2.80
C GLY A 578 -18.10 -34.19 2.36
N PHE A 579 -18.32 -33.98 1.05
CA PHE A 579 -19.60 -33.48 0.54
C PHE A 579 -20.68 -34.58 0.54
N GLU A 580 -21.69 -34.40 1.39
CA GLU A 580 -22.91 -35.19 1.42
C GLU A 580 -24.02 -34.45 0.65
N GLN A 581 -24.40 -34.97 -0.51
CA GLN A 581 -25.49 -34.41 -1.29
C GLN A 581 -26.83 -34.60 -0.56
N LEU A 582 -27.70 -33.58 -0.59
CA LEU A 582 -29.09 -33.74 -0.15
C LEU A 582 -29.80 -34.77 -1.05
N LYS A 583 -30.46 -35.76 -0.43
CA LYS A 583 -31.41 -36.61 -1.14
C LYS A 583 -32.59 -35.74 -1.56
N VAL A 584 -32.76 -35.60 -2.87
CA VAL A 584 -33.91 -34.95 -3.52
C VAL A 584 -35.08 -35.92 -3.52
#